data_AF-A0A957IV87-F1
#
_entry.id   AF-A0A957IV87-F1
#
_cell.length_a   1.000
_cell.length_b   1.000
_cell.length_c   1.000
_cell.angle_alpha   90.00
_cell.angle_beta   90.00
_cell.angle_gamma   90.00
#
_symmetry.space_group_name_H-M   'P 1'
#
loop_
_entity.id
_entity.type
_entity.pdbx_description
1 polymer ?
#
loop_
_entity_poly.entity_id
_entity_poly.type
_entity_poly.pdbx_seq_one_letter_code
_entity_poly.pdbx_strand_id
1 'polypeptide(L)'
;MGQTIIAADQRLSQSILWQIQRHYFRQNGLKAWQEDVVPHAISCNPVMARAYSDIVFGYLRDCWAAVQAGDPTFDPTQPIYIVELGAGSGRLLFHFLHDF
;
A
#
# COMPACT_ATOMS: atom_id res chain seq x y z
N MET A 1 -30.52 -9.65 -22.62
CA MET A 1 -30.27 -8.34 -21.98
C MET A 1 -29.04 -7.74 -22.65
N GLY A 2 -29.15 -6.57 -23.26
CA GLY A 2 -28.01 -5.92 -23.93
C GLY A 2 -27.11 -5.21 -22.92
N GLN A 3 -25.79 -5.30 -23.10
CA GLN A 3 -24.84 -4.53 -22.29
C GLN A 3 -24.74 -3.11 -22.85
N THR A 4 -24.69 -2.11 -21.97
CA THR A 4 -24.45 -0.70 -22.33
C THR A 4 -23.11 -0.27 -21.75
N ILE A 5 -22.23 0.25 -22.60
CA ILE A 5 -20.93 0.79 -22.17
C ILE A 5 -21.13 2.23 -21.72
N ILE A 6 -20.79 2.52 -20.46
CA ILE A 6 -20.96 3.84 -19.83
C ILE A 6 -19.68 4.68 -19.97
N ALA A 7 -18.51 4.05 -20.08
CA ALA A 7 -17.22 4.67 -20.31
C ALA A 7 -16.23 3.64 -20.89
N ALA A 8 -15.37 4.07 -21.83
CA ALA A 8 -14.29 3.25 -22.41
C ALA A 8 -13.10 4.15 -22.82
N ASP A 9 -11.94 3.54 -23.06
CA ASP A 9 -10.76 4.15 -23.69
C ASP A 9 -10.25 5.46 -23.07
N GLN A 10 -10.29 5.56 -21.73
CA GLN A 10 -9.78 6.71 -20.99
C GLN A 10 -9.00 6.29 -19.75
N ARG A 11 -8.14 7.17 -19.24
CA ARG A 11 -7.43 6.94 -17.99
C ARG A 11 -8.45 6.74 -16.87
N LEU A 12 -8.20 5.78 -15.98
CA LEU A 12 -9.06 5.52 -14.82
C LEU A 12 -9.35 6.82 -14.06
N SER A 13 -8.32 7.65 -13.83
CA SER A 13 -8.41 8.95 -13.13
C SER A 13 -9.38 9.97 -13.75
N GLN A 14 -9.76 9.79 -15.02
CA GLN A 14 -10.69 10.65 -15.75
C GLN A 14 -12.09 10.03 -15.87
N SER A 15 -12.26 8.76 -15.45
CA SER A 15 -13.48 8.00 -15.63
C SER A 15 -14.54 8.25 -14.58
N ILE A 16 -15.78 7.92 -14.93
CA ILE A 16 -16.91 7.94 -13.98
C ILE A 16 -16.67 7.04 -12.77
N LEU A 17 -16.02 5.88 -12.96
CA LEU A 17 -15.69 4.97 -11.86
C LEU A 17 -14.79 5.65 -10.82
N TRP A 18 -13.77 6.39 -11.27
CA TRP A 18 -12.89 7.14 -10.38
C TRP A 18 -13.62 8.26 -9.65
N GLN A 19 -14.53 8.95 -10.33
CA GLN A 19 -15.36 9.99 -9.69
C GLN A 19 -16.25 9.39 -8.59
N ILE A 20 -16.90 8.25 -8.86
CA ILE A 20 -17.74 7.52 -7.89
C ILE A 20 -16.90 7.09 -6.69
N GLN A 21 -15.76 6.42 -6.92
CA GLN A 21 -14.87 5.97 -5.84
C GLN A 21 -14.37 7.14 -4.99
N ARG A 22 -13.91 8.21 -5.64
CA ARG A 22 -13.41 9.41 -4.95
C ARG A 22 -14.51 10.11 -4.15
N HIS A 23 -15.73 10.16 -4.67
CA HIS A 23 -16.87 10.74 -3.96
C HIS A 23 -17.19 9.92 -2.71
N TYR A 24 -17.27 8.60 -2.85
CA TYR A 24 -17.51 7.68 -1.73
C TYR A 24 -16.49 7.86 -0.60
N PHE A 25 -15.19 7.79 -0.90
CA PHE A 25 -14.15 7.92 0.13
C PHE A 25 -14.05 9.34 0.70
N ARG A 26 -14.38 10.38 -0.08
CA ARG A 26 -14.45 11.76 0.44
C ARG A 26 -15.61 11.96 1.42
N GLN A 27 -16.77 11.35 1.15
CA GLN A 27 -17.94 11.48 2.01
C GLN A 27 -17.82 10.64 3.27
N ASN A 28 -17.37 9.39 3.14
CA ASN A 28 -17.33 8.45 4.27
C ASN A 28 -16.05 8.61 5.09
N GLY A 29 -14.93 9.03 4.48
CA GLY A 29 -13.65 9.24 5.16
C GLY A 29 -13.24 8.01 5.96
N LEU A 30 -12.93 8.21 7.25
CA LEU A 30 -12.56 7.13 8.17
C LEU A 30 -13.68 6.10 8.40
N LYS A 31 -14.95 6.50 8.27
CA LYS A 31 -16.09 5.58 8.51
C LYS A 31 -16.16 4.45 7.50
N ALA A 32 -15.66 4.67 6.28
CA ALA A 32 -15.55 3.63 5.26
C ALA A 32 -14.77 2.39 5.75
N TRP A 33 -13.86 2.58 6.71
CA TRP A 33 -12.99 1.54 7.26
C TRP A 33 -13.45 1.03 8.63
N GLN A 34 -14.16 1.85 9.42
CA GLN A 34 -14.60 1.50 10.78
C GLN A 34 -15.83 0.60 10.80
N GLU A 35 -16.74 0.77 9.84
CA GLU A 35 -18.02 0.05 9.80
C GLU A 35 -17.92 -1.26 8.99
N ASP A 36 -16.72 -1.72 8.66
CA ASP A 36 -16.44 -2.90 7.83
C ASP A 36 -17.10 -2.90 6.43
N VAL A 37 -17.57 -1.72 5.98
CA VAL A 37 -18.20 -1.55 4.67
C VAL A 37 -17.20 -1.79 3.55
N VAL A 38 -15.94 -1.39 3.75
CA VAL A 38 -14.82 -1.75 2.86
C VAL A 38 -14.03 -2.89 3.51
N PRO A 39 -14.06 -4.11 2.93
CA PRO A 39 -13.30 -5.25 3.44
C PRO A 39 -11.81 -4.93 3.44
N HIS A 40 -11.19 -4.95 4.61
CA HIS A 40 -9.79 -4.57 4.77
C HIS A 40 -8.85 -5.76 5.06
N ALA A 41 -9.38 -6.89 5.54
CA ALA A 41 -8.58 -8.07 5.90
C ALA A 41 -7.94 -8.79 4.69
N ILE A 42 -8.41 -8.54 3.47
CA ILE A 42 -7.85 -9.17 2.26
C ILE A 42 -6.45 -8.61 1.96
N SER A 43 -6.28 -7.29 2.03
CA SER A 43 -5.01 -6.61 1.72
C SER A 43 -4.23 -6.17 2.95
N CYS A 44 -4.88 -6.04 4.12
CA CYS A 44 -4.27 -5.52 5.35
C CYS A 44 -4.39 -6.56 6.49
N ASN A 45 -3.60 -7.64 6.41
CA ASN A 45 -3.57 -8.69 7.43
C ASN A 45 -2.14 -9.01 7.89
N PRO A 46 -1.98 -9.69 9.05
CA PRO A 46 -0.67 -10.02 9.60
C PRO A 46 0.21 -10.88 8.68
N VAL A 47 -0.39 -11.80 7.90
CA VAL A 47 0.36 -12.67 6.99
C VAL A 47 1.01 -11.84 5.89
N MET A 48 0.25 -10.91 5.29
CA MET A 48 0.78 -9.97 4.30
C MET A 48 1.82 -9.04 4.90
N ALA A 49 1.56 -8.51 6.10
CA ALA A 49 2.51 -7.63 6.80
C ALA A 49 3.86 -8.32 7.04
N ARG A 50 3.84 -9.57 7.50
CA ARG A 50 5.03 -10.39 7.70
C ARG A 50 5.79 -10.61 6.40
N ALA A 51 5.08 -10.98 5.33
CA ALA A 51 5.69 -11.18 4.02
C ALA A 51 6.37 -9.90 3.50
N TYR A 52 5.75 -8.73 3.68
CA TYR A 52 6.40 -7.46 3.34
C TYR A 52 7.61 -7.15 4.23
N SER A 53 7.55 -7.43 5.53
CA SER A 53 8.69 -7.27 6.45
C SER A 53 9.89 -8.12 5.98
N ASP A 54 9.66 -9.39 5.65
CA ASP A 54 10.72 -10.29 5.17
C ASP A 54 11.34 -9.80 3.85
N ILE A 55 10.53 -9.27 2.93
CA ILE A 55 11.01 -8.70 1.67
C ILE A 55 11.86 -7.45 1.91
N VAL A 56 11.39 -6.51 2.73
CA VAL A 56 12.12 -5.27 3.03
C VAL A 56 13.43 -5.59 3.74
N PHE A 57 13.42 -6.48 4.72
CA PHE A 57 14.63 -6.91 5.41
C PHE A 57 15.61 -7.60 4.46
N GLY A 58 15.10 -8.46 3.56
CA GLY A 58 15.88 -9.08 2.49
C GLY A 58 16.60 -8.03 1.63
N TYR A 59 15.86 -7.04 1.13
CA TYR A 59 16.41 -5.95 0.33
C TYR A 59 17.49 -5.16 1.07
N LEU A 60 17.27 -4.84 2.35
CA LEU A 60 18.26 -4.11 3.15
C LEU A 60 19.56 -4.91 3.37
N ARG A 61 19.48 -6.24 3.50
CA ARG A 61 20.68 -7.09 3.56
C ARG A 61 21.45 -7.05 2.24
N ASP A 62 20.75 -7.07 1.11
CA ASP A 62 21.38 -7.01 -0.21
C ASP A 62 22.06 -5.64 -0.42
N CYS A 63 21.40 -4.55 -0.02
CA CYS A 63 21.99 -3.21 0.01
C CYS A 63 23.24 -3.17 0.89
N TRP A 64 23.19 -3.75 2.10
CA TRP A 64 24.34 -3.82 2.99
C TRP A 64 25.50 -4.61 2.37
N ALA A 65 25.23 -5.76 1.74
CA ALA A 65 26.24 -6.54 1.05
C ALA A 65 26.90 -5.76 -0.10
N ALA A 66 26.10 -4.99 -0.86
CA ALA A 66 26.63 -4.12 -1.92
C ALA A 66 27.57 -3.04 -1.36
N VAL A 67 27.21 -2.41 -0.24
CA VAL A 67 28.09 -1.45 0.46
C VAL A 67 29.41 -2.10 0.87
N GLN A 68 29.37 -3.31 1.42
CA GLN A 68 30.59 -4.05 1.79
C GLN A 68 31.46 -4.40 0.57
N ALA A 69 30.85 -4.55 -0.61
CA ALA A 69 31.55 -4.74 -1.87
C ALA A 69 32.05 -3.43 -2.51
N GLY A 70 31.82 -2.28 -1.88
CA GLY A 70 32.26 -0.97 -2.35
C GLY A 70 31.26 -0.20 -3.22
N ASP A 71 30.00 -0.64 -3.30
CA ASP A 71 28.93 0.10 -3.97
C ASP A 71 28.46 1.29 -3.09
N PRO A 72 28.59 2.55 -3.56
CA PRO A 72 28.22 3.73 -2.79
C PRO A 72 26.71 4.06 -2.85
N THR A 73 25.88 3.27 -3.54
CA THR A 73 24.47 3.60 -3.80
C THR A 73 23.61 3.65 -2.54
N PHE A 74 23.99 2.93 -1.48
CA PHE A 74 23.29 2.90 -0.19
C PHE A 74 24.17 3.48 0.92
N ASP A 75 23.68 4.51 1.62
CA ASP A 75 24.36 5.07 2.80
C ASP A 75 23.76 4.50 4.09
N PRO A 76 24.46 3.60 4.81
CA PRO A 76 23.94 2.96 6.02
C PRO A 76 23.87 3.91 7.23
N THR A 77 24.39 5.14 7.11
CA THR A 77 24.31 6.15 8.18
C THR A 77 23.00 6.95 8.14
N GLN A 78 22.25 6.85 7.04
CA GLN A 78 20.96 7.53 6.90
C GLN A 78 19.81 6.68 7.43
N PRO A 79 18.74 7.31 7.97
CA PRO A 79 17.56 6.59 8.40
C PRO A 79 16.80 5.97 7.22
N ILE A 80 16.17 4.83 7.47
CA ILE A 80 15.26 4.18 6.53
C ILE A 80 13.85 4.73 6.75
N TYR A 81 13.23 5.25 5.69
CA TYR A 81 11.86 5.74 5.72
C TYR A 81 10.91 4.69 5.13
N ILE A 82 9.91 4.29 5.92
CA ILE A 82 8.85 3.39 5.49
C ILE A 82 7.57 4.22 5.35
N VAL A 83 7.04 4.30 4.13
CA VAL A 83 5.87 5.13 3.81
C VAL A 83 4.77 4.25 3.22
N GLU A 84 3.61 4.22 3.87
CA GLU A 84 2.41 3.55 3.36
C GLU A 84 1.48 4.57 2.68
N LEU A 85 1.29 4.44 1.37
CA LEU A 85 0.37 5.27 0.61
C LEU A 85 -0.99 4.58 0.49
N GLY A 86 -2.05 5.28 0.87
CA GLY A 86 -3.40 4.70 0.85
C GLY A 86 -3.62 3.66 1.94
N ALA A 87 -3.11 3.91 3.15
CA ALA A 87 -3.08 3.00 4.30
C ALA A 87 -4.44 2.43 4.75
N GLY A 88 -5.57 2.96 4.26
CA GLY A 88 -6.90 2.53 4.67
C GLY A 88 -7.09 2.64 6.18
N SER A 89 -7.24 1.50 6.85
CA SER A 89 -7.35 1.41 8.32
C SER A 89 -6.00 1.51 9.06
N GLY A 90 -4.86 1.53 8.36
CA GLY A 90 -3.51 1.54 8.92
C GLY A 90 -3.04 0.19 9.48
N ARG A 91 -3.85 -0.87 9.33
CA ARG A 91 -3.57 -2.17 9.93
C ARG A 91 -2.35 -2.87 9.32
N LEU A 92 -2.09 -2.67 8.03
CA LEU A 92 -0.96 -3.32 7.36
C LEU A 92 0.36 -2.82 7.94
N LEU A 93 0.62 -1.50 7.93
CA LEU A 93 1.85 -0.95 8.47
C LEU A 93 1.95 -1.13 10.00
N PHE A 94 0.82 -1.11 10.72
CA PHE A 94 0.80 -1.46 12.15
C PHE A 94 1.35 -2.87 12.40
N HIS A 95 0.85 -3.88 11.67
CA HIS A 95 1.35 -5.25 11.80
C HIS A 95 2.79 -5.37 11.30
N PHE A 96 3.14 -4.67 10.22
CA PHE A 96 4.51 -4.67 9.68
C PHE A 96 5.51 -4.21 10.74
N LEU A 97 5.25 -3.06 11.39
CA LEU A 97 6.17 -2.48 12.37
C LEU A 97 6.27 -3.28 13.68
N HIS A 98 5.32 -4.17 13.94
CA HIS A 98 5.40 -5.09 15.07
C HIS A 98 6.36 -6.26 14.78
N ASP A 99 6.53 -6.61 13.51
CA ASP A 99 7.32 -7.78 13.07
C ASP A 99 8.67 -7.40 12.43
N PHE A 100 8.93 -6.10 12.22
CA PHE A 100 10.11 -5.54 11.56
C PHE A 100 11.19 -5.12 12.58
#